data_AF-A0A1G9PX67-F1
#
_entry.id   AF-A0A1G9PX67-F1
#
_cell.length_a   1.000
_cell.length_b   1.000
_cell.length_c   1.000
_cell.angle_alpha   90.00
_cell.angle_beta   90.00
_cell.angle_gamma   90.00
#
_symmetry.space_group_name_H-M   'P 1'
#
loop_
_entity.id
_entity.type
_entity.pdbx_description
1 polymer ?
#
loop_
_entity_poly.entity_id
_entity_poly.type
_entity_poly.pdbx_seq_one_letter_code
_entity_poly.pdbx_strand_id
1 'polypeptide(L)' 'SNENLNKMIRRFIPKGESLKKYSQKAVKKIQRWMNNYPRKMFGFTSSKEIYEKELQTA' A
#
# COMPACT_ATOMS: atom_id res chain seq x y z
N SER A 1 7.84 4.83 -7.37
CA SER A 1 9.04 3.98 -7.37
C SER A 1 8.98 2.92 -6.29
N ASN A 2 9.62 1.77 -6.54
CA ASN A 2 9.71 0.63 -5.60
C ASN A 2 10.21 1.05 -4.21
N GLU A 3 11.10 2.05 -4.14
CA GLU A 3 11.64 2.60 -2.89
C GLU A 3 10.57 3.23 -1.98
N ASN A 4 9.59 3.95 -2.55
CA ASN A 4 8.50 4.55 -1.78
C ASN A 4 7.56 3.48 -1.22
N LEU A 5 7.31 2.42 -1.99
CA LEU A 5 6.51 1.28 -1.53
C LEU A 5 7.24 0.52 -0.41
N ASN A 6 8.55 0.29 -0.55
CA ASN A 6 9.37 -0.30 0.50
C ASN A 6 9.36 0.55 1.78
N LYS A 7 9.41 1.88 1.67
CA LYS A 7 9.28 2.78 2.82
C LYS A 7 7.93 2.65 3.52
N MET A 8 6.84 2.44 2.78
CA MET A 8 5.51 2.18 3.36
C MET A 8 5.45 0.84 4.09
N ILE A 9 5.97 -0.23 3.49
CA ILE A 9 6.02 -1.57 4.11
C ILE A 9 6.83 -1.53 5.41
N ARG A 10 7.92 -0.76 5.45
CA ARG A 10 8.79 -0.59 6.63
C ARG A 10 8.11 0.04 7.85
N ARG A 11 6.90 0.59 7.70
CA ARG A 11 6.07 1.03 8.84
C ARG A 11 5.47 -0.13 9.62
N PHE A 12 5.39 -1.31 9.00
CA PHE A 12 4.84 -2.53 9.60
C PHE A 12 5.91 -3.60 9.81
N ILE A 13 6.88 -3.68 8.90
CA ILE A 13 7.91 -4.71 8.89
C ILE A 13 9.28 -4.06 8.99
N PRO A 14 9.94 -4.11 10.16
CA PRO A 14 11.29 -3.61 10.35
C PRO A 14 12.29 -4.09 9.29
N LYS A 15 13.27 -3.25 8.98
CA LYS A 15 14.37 -3.64 8.07
C LYS A 15 15.16 -4.79 8.69
N GLY A 16 15.49 -5.79 7.88
CA GLY A 16 16.23 -6.99 8.33
C GLY A 16 15.33 -8.11 8.87
N GLU A 17 14.03 -7.87 9.01
CA GLU A 17 13.10 -8.93 9.36
C GLU A 17 12.64 -9.71 8.12
N SER A 18 12.56 -11.03 8.27
CA SER A 18 12.08 -11.91 7.19
C SER A 18 10.57 -11.81 7.02
N LEU A 19 10.11 -11.54 5.80
CA LEU A 19 8.70 -11.57 5.43
C LEU A 19 8.05 -12.95 5.67
N LYS A 20 8.84 -14.04 5.71
CA LYS A 20 8.34 -15.39 5.98
C LYS A 20 7.71 -15.54 7.37
N LYS A 21 8.06 -14.66 8.32
CA LYS A 21 7.46 -14.63 9.67
C LYS A 21 6.03 -14.09 9.67
N TYR A 22 5.61 -13.42 8.59
CA TYR A 22 4.31 -12.78 8.49
C TYR A 22 3.33 -13.68 7.74
N SER A 23 2.15 -13.88 8.31
CA SER A 23 1.09 -14.64 7.64
C SER A 23 0.60 -13.90 6.39
N GLN A 24 0.04 -14.64 5.43
CA GLN A 24 -0.60 -14.04 4.26
C GLN A 24 -1.72 -13.05 4.64
N LYS A 25 -2.39 -13.28 5.77
CA LYS A 25 -3.40 -12.35 6.32
C LYS A 25 -2.76 -11.02 6.74
N ALA A 26 -1.59 -11.05 7.37
CA ALA A 26 -0.85 -9.85 7.74
C ALA A 26 -0.39 -9.08 6.49
N VAL A 27 0.15 -9.79 5.50
CA VAL A 27 0.56 -9.19 4.22
C VAL A 27 -0.63 -8.52 3.52
N LYS A 28 -1.79 -9.19 3.44
CA LYS A 28 -3.02 -8.61 2.88
C LYS A 28 -3.49 -7.37 3.64
N LYS A 29 -3.31 -7.31 4.97
CA LYS A 29 -3.63 -6.13 5.77
C LYS A 29 -2.73 -4.95 5.40
N ILE A 30 -1.44 -5.18 5.21
CA ILE A 30 -0.48 -4.16 4.76
C ILE A 30 -0.83 -3.67 3.36
N GLN A 31 -1.11 -4.58 2.42
CA GLN A 31 -1.54 -4.23 1.06
C GLN A 31 -2.80 -3.38 1.06
N ARG A 32 -3.82 -3.78 1.85
CA ARG A 32 -5.06 -2.99 1.99
C ARG A 32 -4.76 -1.61 2.56
N TRP A 33 -3.92 -1.49 3.58
CA TRP A 33 -3.52 -0.20 4.12
C TRP A 33 -2.83 0.67 3.06
N MET A 34 -1.88 0.11 2.31
CA MET A 34 -1.15 0.84 1.26
C MET A 34 -2.05 1.36 0.13
N ASN A 35 -3.09 0.59 -0.22
CA ASN A 35 -4.04 0.96 -1.27
C ASN A 35 -5.04 2.04 -0.81
N ASN A 36 -5.43 2.03 0.47
CA ASN A 36 -6.32 3.03 1.05
C ASN A 36 -5.58 4.24 1.64
N TYR A 37 -4.24 4.24 1.64
CA TYR A 37 -3.46 5.34 2.19
C TYR A 37 -3.63 6.61 1.34
N PRO A 38 -4.14 7.72 1.92
CA PRO A 38 -4.27 9.01 1.22
C PRO A 38 -2.90 9.53 0.77
N ARG A 39 -2.75 9.84 -0.53
CA ARG A 39 -1.48 10.34 -1.06
C ARG A 39 -1.62 11.80 -1.49
N LYS A 40 -0.70 12.64 -1.01
CA LYS A 40 -0.67 14.07 -1.39
C LYS A 40 -0.60 14.29 -2.90
N MET A 41 0.14 13.44 -3.62
CA MET A 41 0.24 13.51 -5.09
C MET A 41 -1.09 13.34 -5.82
N PHE A 42 -2.09 12.79 -5.14
CA PHE A 42 -3.43 12.51 -5.65
C PHE A 42 -4.46 13.47 -5.05
N GLY A 43 -4.04 14.64 -4.54
CA GLY A 43 -4.94 15.54 -3.84
C GLY A 43 -5.53 14.93 -2.56
N PHE A 44 -4.74 14.09 -1.87
CA PHE A 44 -5.16 13.32 -0.68
C PHE A 44 -6.21 12.24 -0.94
N THR A 45 -6.42 11.84 -2.20
CA THR A 45 -7.15 10.60 -2.50
C THR A 45 -6.22 9.39 -2.43
N SER A 46 -6.81 8.22 -2.25
CA SER A 46 -6.10 6.95 -2.17
C SER A 46 -5.91 6.31 -3.56
N SER A 47 -4.93 5.41 -3.67
CA SER A 47 -4.73 4.67 -4.92
C SER A 47 -5.94 3.83 -5.31
N LYS A 48 -6.67 3.30 -4.32
CA LYS A 48 -7.90 2.54 -4.55
C LYS A 48 -8.98 3.41 -5.22
N GLU A 49 -9.23 4.59 -4.69
CA GLU A 49 -10.25 5.51 -5.22
C GLU A 49 -9.94 5.95 -6.65
N ILE A 50 -8.68 6.27 -6.94
CA ILE A 50 -8.26 6.60 -8.31
C ILE A 50 -8.50 5.41 -9.23
N TYR A 51 -8.08 4.22 -8.84
CA TYR A 51 -8.27 3.03 -9.65
C TYR A 51 -9.74 2.75 -9.96
N GLU A 52 -10.61 2.87 -8.95
CA GLU A 52 -12.07 2.72 -9.12
C GLU A 52 -12.66 3.79 -10.06
N LYS A 53 -12.19 5.03 -9.97
CA LYS A 53 -12.62 6.13 -10.85
C LYS A 53 -12.23 5.88 -12.32
N GLU A 54 -11.00 5.45 -12.56
CA GLU A 54 -10.52 5.14 -13.91
C GLU A 54 -11.28 3.96 -14.51
N LEU A 55 -11.58 2.92 -13.71
CA LEU A 55 -12.39 1.77 -14.17
C LEU A 55 -13.84 2.14 -14.54
N GLN A 56 -14.44 3.13 -13.88
CA GLN A 56 -15.79 3.60 -14.23
C GLN A 56 -15.80 4.47 -15.50
N THR A 57 -14.64 4.99 -15.90
CA THR A 57 -14.49 5.87 -17.06
C THR A 57 -14.14 5.10 -18.33
N ALA A 58 -13.69 3.84 -18.19
CA ALA A 58 -13.40 2.90 -19.27
C ALA A 58 -14.66 2.10 -19.69
#